data_AF-A0A3P8TRQ7-F1
#
_entry.id   AF-A0A3P8TRQ7-F1
#
_cell.length_a   1.000
_cell.length_b   1.000
_cell.length_c   1.000
_cell.angle_alpha   90.00
_cell.angle_beta   90.00
_cell.angle_gamma   90.00
#
_symmetry.space_group_name_H-M   'P 1'
#
loop_
_entity.id
_entity.type
_entity.pdbx_description
1 polymer ?
#
loop_
_entity_poly.entity_id
_entity_poly.type
_entity_poly.pdbx_seq_one_letter_code
_entity_poly.pdbx_strand_id
1 'polypeptide(L)'
;MFHNSSQRKYWIFKSEDELEHMRYKANQKFRNKALESGKHGVSKSMFLERHEEDVLFRHYERRLLDFCNAFKPAMPKSVVGTAAMYFRRFYLNNSIMEYHPRIIMLTCAYLSCKVDEFNVSSTQFVGNLLQETPAGQEKVLEQILEYELLLIQQLNFHLVVHNPYRPMEGLLIDLKTRYPTLENPESLRKSADDFLTQAALTDAGLLFSPSQIAITAILNSASRAGLNLESYLTECLGLKEDKETLLKMYDSMRRMKTLLKKYELPKPEEVNVYKQRLERIHAEFGSSSNKRKRGYEEDGHVAKEPRLTEEEWTDEDLI
;
A
#
# COMPACT_ATOMS: atom_id res chain seq x y z
N MET A 1 -17.54 -11.30 3.81
CA MET A 1 -16.74 -11.94 4.89
C MET A 1 -15.42 -12.42 4.33
N PHE A 2 -14.31 -12.32 5.07
CA PHE A 2 -12.95 -12.64 4.57
C PHE A 2 -12.82 -14.06 4.03
N HIS A 3 -13.43 -15.06 4.66
CA HIS A 3 -13.29 -16.47 4.27
C HIS A 3 -13.81 -16.78 2.84
N ASN A 4 -14.74 -15.99 2.31
CA ASN A 4 -15.26 -16.10 0.94
C ASN A 4 -14.79 -14.96 0.03
N SER A 5 -13.78 -14.20 0.46
CA SER A 5 -13.34 -12.98 -0.25
C SER A 5 -12.36 -13.28 -1.38
N SER A 6 -12.32 -12.38 -2.36
CA SER A 6 -11.27 -12.35 -3.38
C SER A 6 -9.89 -12.13 -2.77
N GLN A 7 -9.79 -11.37 -1.67
CA GLN A 7 -8.53 -11.19 -0.95
C GLN A 7 -7.95 -12.53 -0.50
N ARG A 8 -8.74 -13.37 0.19
CA ARG A 8 -8.27 -14.70 0.61
C ARG A 8 -7.85 -15.57 -0.58
N LYS A 9 -8.62 -15.52 -1.68
CA LYS A 9 -8.42 -16.40 -2.83
C LYS A 9 -7.24 -16.01 -3.71
N TYR A 10 -6.98 -14.71 -3.88
CA TYR A 10 -6.06 -14.20 -4.90
C TYR A 10 -4.95 -13.30 -4.35
N TRP A 11 -5.08 -12.78 -3.13
CA TRP A 11 -4.17 -11.79 -2.56
C TRP A 11 -3.59 -12.20 -1.21
N ILE A 12 -3.62 -13.50 -0.90
CA ILE A 12 -2.89 -14.10 0.21
C ILE A 12 -1.91 -15.12 -0.38
N PHE A 13 -0.62 -14.83 -0.24
CA PHE A 13 0.49 -15.57 -0.83
C PHE A 13 1.16 -16.46 0.21
N LYS A 14 1.93 -17.45 -0.24
CA LYS A 14 2.47 -18.50 0.63
C LYS A 14 3.71 -18.02 1.40
N SER A 15 4.56 -17.23 0.75
CA SER A 15 5.85 -16.81 1.29
C SER A 15 6.29 -15.43 0.81
N GLU A 16 7.25 -14.84 1.53
CA GLU A 16 7.93 -13.61 1.12
C GLU A 16 8.66 -13.80 -0.23
N ASP A 17 9.25 -14.99 -0.46
CA ASP A 17 9.93 -15.31 -1.72
C ASP A 17 8.99 -15.28 -2.94
N GLU A 18 7.73 -15.69 -2.77
CA GLU A 18 6.72 -15.61 -3.84
C GLU A 18 6.45 -14.15 -4.22
N LEU A 19 6.28 -13.28 -3.22
CA LEU A 19 6.09 -11.84 -3.45
C LEU A 19 7.31 -11.20 -4.12
N GLU A 20 8.51 -11.54 -3.64
CA GLU A 20 9.75 -10.99 -4.19
C GLU A 20 9.98 -11.45 -5.62
N HIS A 21 9.67 -12.71 -5.94
CA HIS A 21 9.74 -13.21 -7.31
C HIS A 21 8.78 -12.46 -8.25
N MET A 22 7.56 -12.15 -7.80
CA MET A 22 6.59 -11.38 -8.58
C MET A 22 7.09 -9.95 -8.86
N ARG A 23 7.62 -9.26 -7.84
CA ARG A 23 8.22 -7.93 -7.98
C ARG A 23 9.43 -7.93 -8.92
N TYR A 24 10.31 -8.92 -8.77
CA TYR A 24 11.46 -9.09 -9.66
C TYR A 24 11.01 -9.29 -11.11
N LYS A 25 9.99 -10.13 -11.34
CA LYS A 25 9.44 -10.35 -12.68
C LYS A 25 8.81 -9.07 -13.26
N ALA A 26 8.14 -8.26 -12.45
CA ALA A 26 7.58 -6.98 -12.88
C ALA A 26 8.68 -6.00 -13.33
N ASN A 27 9.77 -5.89 -12.55
CA ASN A 27 10.95 -5.10 -12.90
C ASN A 27 11.58 -5.58 -14.22
N GLN A 28 11.87 -6.88 -14.35
CA GLN A 28 12.46 -7.45 -15.57
C GLN A 28 11.57 -7.27 -16.80
N LYS A 29 10.25 -7.40 -16.64
CA LYS A 29 9.28 -7.18 -17.71
C LYS A 29 9.39 -5.76 -18.27
N PHE A 30 9.48 -4.75 -17.41
CA PHE A 30 9.65 -3.37 -17.86
C PHE A 30 11.01 -3.17 -18.55
N ARG A 31 12.11 -3.66 -17.95
CA ARG A 31 13.47 -3.54 -18.50
C ARG A 31 13.56 -4.13 -19.91
N ASN A 32 13.01 -5.34 -20.11
CA ASN A 32 12.99 -5.99 -21.41
C ASN A 32 12.15 -5.22 -22.43
N LYS A 33 10.93 -4.81 -22.05
CA LYS A 33 10.07 -3.96 -22.90
C LYS A 33 10.73 -2.65 -23.31
N ALA A 34 11.46 -2.01 -22.39
CA ALA A 34 12.16 -0.76 -22.64
C ALA A 34 13.37 -0.95 -23.57
N LEU A 35 14.14 -2.04 -23.41
CA LEU A 35 15.25 -2.39 -24.30
C LEU A 35 14.77 -2.75 -25.72
N GLU A 36 13.64 -3.46 -25.83
CA GLU A 36 13.02 -3.82 -27.12
C GLU A 36 12.43 -2.61 -27.86
N SER A 37 12.22 -1.47 -27.19
CA SER A 37 11.65 -0.26 -27.81
C SER A 37 12.57 0.42 -28.83
N GLY A 38 13.84 0.01 -28.93
CA GLY A 38 14.77 0.46 -29.97
C GLY A 38 15.26 1.91 -29.86
N LYS A 39 14.95 2.61 -28.75
CA LYS A 39 15.45 3.96 -28.49
C LYS A 39 16.98 3.96 -28.40
N HIS A 40 17.61 4.85 -29.17
CA HIS A 40 19.06 4.97 -29.20
C HIS A 40 19.59 5.45 -27.84
N GLY A 41 20.64 4.81 -27.32
CA GLY A 41 21.27 5.17 -26.05
C GLY A 41 20.74 4.45 -24.80
N VAL A 42 19.72 3.59 -24.92
CA VAL A 42 19.18 2.84 -23.78
C VAL A 42 20.15 1.74 -23.35
N SER A 43 20.76 1.91 -22.18
CA SER A 43 21.63 0.93 -21.53
C SER A 43 20.92 0.29 -20.32
N LYS A 44 21.27 -0.97 -20.02
CA LYS A 44 20.77 -1.69 -18.83
C LYS A 44 21.06 -0.96 -17.51
N SER A 45 22.14 -0.17 -17.47
CA SER A 45 22.57 0.61 -16.30
C SER A 45 21.66 1.80 -16.00
N MET A 46 20.78 2.18 -16.93
CA MET A 46 19.83 3.28 -16.73
C MET A 46 18.66 2.88 -15.82
N PHE A 47 18.20 1.63 -15.92
CA PHE A 47 16.99 1.16 -15.25
C PHE A 47 17.23 0.74 -13.80
N LEU A 48 16.30 1.06 -12.91
CA LEU A 48 16.32 0.64 -11.51
C LEU A 48 16.41 -0.88 -11.37
N GLU A 49 17.29 -1.34 -10.49
CA GLU A 49 17.32 -2.70 -9.98
C GLU A 49 16.18 -2.91 -8.96
N ARG A 50 15.85 -4.17 -8.67
CA ARG A 50 14.73 -4.52 -7.78
C ARG A 50 14.85 -3.91 -6.38
N HIS A 51 16.05 -3.90 -5.80
CA HIS A 51 16.27 -3.30 -4.48
C HIS A 51 16.12 -1.76 -4.50
N GLU A 52 16.50 -1.11 -5.61
CA GLU A 52 16.34 0.35 -5.78
C GLU A 52 14.86 0.73 -5.94
N GLU A 53 14.08 -0.08 -6.66
CA GLU A 53 12.62 0.04 -6.68
C GLU A 53 12.01 -0.20 -5.30
N ASP A 54 12.56 -1.10 -4.47
CA ASP A 54 12.08 -1.31 -3.10
C ASP A 54 12.27 -0.09 -2.21
N VAL A 55 13.41 0.58 -2.32
CA VAL A 55 13.71 1.84 -1.62
C VAL A 55 12.67 2.91 -1.97
N LEU A 56 12.39 3.11 -3.26
CA LEU A 56 11.38 4.06 -3.71
C LEU A 56 9.95 3.62 -3.32
N PHE A 57 9.64 2.33 -3.43
CA PHE A 57 8.35 1.79 -2.99
C PHE A 57 8.07 2.14 -1.54
N ARG A 58 9.02 1.86 -0.63
CA ARG A 58 8.87 2.16 0.80
C ARG A 58 8.74 3.65 1.08
N HIS A 59 9.51 4.47 0.37
CA HIS A 59 9.40 5.93 0.48
C HIS A 59 7.99 6.42 0.13
N TYR A 60 7.45 5.99 -1.01
CA TYR A 60 6.12 6.42 -1.44
C TYR A 60 4.98 5.78 -0.66
N GLU A 61 5.15 4.54 -0.17
CA GLU A 61 4.21 3.94 0.77
C GLU A 61 4.14 4.72 2.09
N ARG A 62 5.28 5.19 2.59
CA ARG A 62 5.29 6.05 3.77
C ARG A 62 4.59 7.38 3.49
N ARG A 63 4.88 8.01 2.35
CA ARG A 63 4.20 9.26 1.94
C ARG A 63 2.70 9.09 1.75
N LEU A 64 2.24 7.95 1.24
CA LEU A 64 0.82 7.60 1.16
C LEU A 64 0.17 7.65 2.54
N LEU A 65 0.79 7.00 3.54
CA LEU A 65 0.26 7.01 4.90
C LEU A 65 0.28 8.40 5.51
N ASP A 66 1.36 9.17 5.32
CA ASP A 66 1.47 10.53 5.83
C ASP A 66 0.39 11.45 5.20
N PHE A 67 0.16 11.36 3.89
CA PHE A 67 -0.92 12.06 3.20
C PHE A 67 -2.30 11.69 3.78
N CYS A 68 -2.60 10.40 3.89
CA CYS A 68 -3.87 9.91 4.43
C CYS A 68 -4.10 10.33 5.89
N ASN A 69 -3.05 10.32 6.72
CA ASN A 69 -3.12 10.70 8.13
C ASN A 69 -3.31 12.21 8.33
N ALA A 70 -2.72 13.03 7.45
CA ALA A 70 -2.87 14.49 7.47
C ALA A 70 -4.18 14.98 6.83
N PHE A 71 -4.84 14.11 6.04
CA PHE A 71 -6.01 14.43 5.21
C PHE A 71 -7.16 15.08 6.00
N LYS A 72 -7.80 16.07 5.37
CA LYS A 72 -8.99 16.80 5.83
C LYS A 72 -10.12 16.65 4.80
N PRO A 73 -11.26 16.03 5.17
CA PRO A 73 -11.68 15.61 6.51
C PRO A 73 -10.91 14.37 6.99
N ALA A 74 -10.94 14.07 8.30
CA ALA A 74 -10.14 12.97 8.85
C ALA A 74 -10.48 11.63 8.17
N MET A 75 -9.49 11.01 7.54
CA MET A 75 -9.67 9.77 6.80
C MET A 75 -9.79 8.57 7.77
N PRO A 76 -10.84 7.73 7.66
CA PRO A 76 -10.98 6.54 8.50
C PRO A 76 -9.84 5.53 8.29
N LYS A 77 -9.40 4.86 9.37
CA LYS A 77 -8.33 3.85 9.32
C LYS A 77 -8.58 2.76 8.26
N SER A 78 -9.84 2.36 8.03
CA SER A 78 -10.18 1.40 6.98
C SER A 78 -9.79 1.90 5.59
N VAL A 79 -10.11 3.16 5.28
CA VAL A 79 -9.80 3.80 3.99
C VAL A 79 -8.28 3.87 3.77
N VAL A 80 -7.53 4.21 4.81
CA VAL A 80 -6.05 4.24 4.79
C VAL A 80 -5.48 2.85 4.54
N GLY A 81 -5.97 1.83 5.25
CA GLY A 81 -5.53 0.45 5.08
C GLY A 81 -5.87 -0.12 3.70
N THR A 82 -7.04 0.25 3.15
CA THR A 82 -7.45 -0.09 1.78
C THR A 82 -6.52 0.56 0.76
N ALA A 83 -6.17 1.85 0.91
CA ALA A 83 -5.24 2.54 0.03
C ALA A 83 -3.85 1.90 0.02
N ALA A 84 -3.29 1.61 1.21
CA ALA A 84 -1.99 0.95 1.34
C ALA A 84 -1.99 -0.44 0.70
N MET A 85 -3.08 -1.20 0.89
CA MET A 85 -3.23 -2.51 0.26
C MET A 85 -3.29 -2.41 -1.27
N TYR A 86 -4.00 -1.43 -1.82
CA TYR A 86 -4.00 -1.20 -3.28
C TYR A 86 -2.61 -0.88 -3.81
N PHE A 87 -1.87 -0.01 -3.12
CA PHE A 87 -0.50 0.35 -3.49
C PHE A 87 0.42 -0.88 -3.54
N ARG A 88 0.38 -1.72 -2.51
CA ARG A 88 1.11 -3.00 -2.46
C ARG A 88 0.73 -3.95 -3.59
N ARG A 89 -0.57 -4.17 -3.80
CA ARG A 89 -1.09 -5.08 -4.83
C ARG A 89 -0.70 -4.62 -6.24
N PHE A 90 -0.77 -3.31 -6.49
CA PHE A 90 -0.40 -2.73 -7.77
C PHE A 90 1.07 -2.99 -8.10
N TYR A 91 1.98 -2.66 -7.19
CA TYR A 91 3.43 -2.83 -7.41
C TYR A 91 3.94 -4.26 -7.21
N LEU A 92 3.07 -5.22 -6.94
CA LEU A 92 3.43 -6.63 -6.98
C LEU A 92 3.69 -7.11 -8.42
N ASN A 93 2.95 -6.56 -9.39
CA ASN A 93 2.99 -6.97 -10.80
C ASN A 93 3.35 -5.85 -11.77
N ASN A 94 3.60 -4.65 -11.27
CA ASN A 94 3.92 -3.46 -12.06
C ASN A 94 5.22 -2.82 -11.56
N SER A 95 5.99 -2.24 -12.47
CA SER A 95 7.24 -1.53 -12.13
C SER A 95 6.98 -0.06 -11.83
N ILE A 96 7.70 0.48 -10.85
CA ILE A 96 7.75 1.92 -10.52
C ILE A 96 8.27 2.76 -11.70
N MET A 97 9.10 2.16 -12.55
CA MET A 97 9.59 2.79 -13.78
C MET A 97 8.51 2.90 -14.85
N GLU A 98 7.47 2.06 -14.82
CA GLU A 98 6.35 2.14 -15.77
C GLU A 98 5.27 3.12 -15.29
N TYR A 99 4.96 3.10 -13.99
CA TYR A 99 3.92 3.93 -13.39
C TYR A 99 4.48 4.67 -12.19
N HIS A 100 4.46 5.99 -12.27
CA HIS A 100 5.07 6.84 -11.25
C HIS A 100 4.34 6.70 -9.90
N PRO A 101 5.05 6.39 -8.80
CA PRO A 101 4.46 6.02 -7.52
C PRO A 101 3.78 7.19 -6.82
N ARG A 102 4.16 8.45 -7.12
CA ARG A 102 3.41 9.64 -6.65
C ARG A 102 1.97 9.63 -7.13
N ILE A 103 1.73 9.31 -8.40
CA ILE A 103 0.39 9.35 -8.96
C ILE A 103 -0.39 8.12 -8.51
N ILE A 104 0.23 6.94 -8.58
CA ILE A 104 -0.43 5.70 -8.12
C ILE A 104 -0.79 5.76 -6.64
N MET A 105 0.05 6.32 -5.75
CA MET A 105 -0.34 6.46 -4.33
C MET A 105 -1.59 7.34 -4.16
N LEU A 106 -1.68 8.45 -4.89
CA LEU A 106 -2.84 9.34 -4.84
C LEU A 106 -4.08 8.68 -5.47
N THR A 107 -3.92 7.96 -6.57
CA THR A 107 -5.01 7.17 -7.18
C THR A 107 -5.50 6.07 -6.23
N CYS A 108 -4.60 5.41 -5.49
CA CYS A 108 -4.96 4.42 -4.48
C CYS A 108 -5.79 5.02 -3.34
N ALA A 109 -5.36 6.18 -2.82
CA ALA A 109 -6.10 6.91 -1.78
C ALA A 109 -7.46 7.42 -2.30
N TYR A 110 -7.51 7.95 -3.53
CA TYR A 110 -8.74 8.43 -4.14
C TYR A 110 -9.74 7.29 -4.39
N LEU A 111 -9.27 6.16 -4.91
CA LEU A 111 -10.11 4.98 -5.14
C LEU A 111 -10.58 4.36 -3.81
N SER A 112 -9.75 4.33 -2.77
CA SER A 112 -10.18 3.80 -1.48
C SER A 112 -11.27 4.64 -0.84
N CYS A 113 -11.23 5.98 -0.97
CA CYS A 113 -12.31 6.85 -0.51
C CYS A 113 -13.65 6.45 -1.13
N LYS A 114 -13.66 6.15 -2.43
CA LYS A 114 -14.88 5.76 -3.15
C LYS A 114 -15.37 4.37 -2.78
N VAL A 115 -14.48 3.40 -2.67
CA VAL A 115 -14.83 2.01 -2.36
C VAL A 115 -15.33 1.83 -0.93
N ASP A 116 -14.75 2.56 0.02
CA ASP A 116 -15.13 2.51 1.44
C ASP A 116 -16.18 3.59 1.80
N GLU A 117 -16.81 4.21 0.80
CA GLU A 117 -17.90 5.19 0.94
C GLU A 117 -17.53 6.42 1.82
N PHE A 118 -16.26 6.79 1.83
CA PHE A 118 -15.79 8.03 2.44
C PHE A 118 -16.04 9.19 1.47
N ASN A 119 -17.16 9.89 1.70
CA ASN A 119 -17.67 10.92 0.81
C ASN A 119 -16.81 12.19 0.81
N VAL A 120 -15.92 12.30 -0.18
CA VAL A 120 -15.03 13.45 -0.41
C VAL A 120 -15.08 13.81 -1.89
N SER A 121 -15.28 15.08 -2.23
CA SER A 121 -15.27 15.52 -3.63
C SER A 121 -13.85 15.43 -4.23
N SER A 122 -13.75 15.32 -5.56
CA SER A 122 -12.46 15.36 -6.25
C SER A 122 -11.67 16.63 -5.93
N THR A 123 -12.34 17.78 -5.91
CA THR A 123 -11.75 19.08 -5.55
C THR A 123 -11.25 19.12 -4.11
N GLN A 124 -12.00 18.56 -3.16
CA GLN A 124 -11.58 18.48 -1.77
C GLN A 124 -10.40 17.51 -1.60
N PHE A 125 -10.37 16.43 -2.37
CA PHE A 125 -9.27 15.48 -2.34
C PHE A 125 -7.95 16.14 -2.78
N VAL A 126 -7.90 16.77 -3.95
CA VAL A 126 -6.68 17.44 -4.40
C VAL A 126 -6.37 18.72 -3.63
N GLY A 127 -7.38 19.34 -3.00
CA GLY A 127 -7.19 20.45 -2.06
C GLY A 127 -6.35 20.10 -0.83
N ASN A 128 -6.16 18.81 -0.52
CA ASN A 128 -5.23 18.36 0.52
C ASN A 128 -3.75 18.33 0.07
N LEU A 129 -3.49 18.60 -1.22
CA LEU A 129 -2.14 18.81 -1.74
C LEU A 129 -1.77 20.28 -1.51
N LEU A 130 -1.46 20.62 -0.26
CA LEU A 130 -1.30 22.01 0.20
C LEU A 130 -0.16 22.79 -0.49
N GLN A 131 0.77 22.07 -1.11
CA GLN A 131 1.93 22.65 -1.80
C GLN A 131 1.72 22.78 -3.30
N GLU A 132 0.66 22.18 -3.84
CA GLU A 132 0.32 22.33 -5.23
C GLU A 132 -0.46 23.63 -5.41
N THR A 133 -0.09 24.39 -6.45
CA THR A 133 -0.93 25.50 -6.91
C THR A 133 -2.29 24.98 -7.37
N PRO A 134 -3.35 25.80 -7.46
CA PRO A 134 -4.65 25.35 -7.97
C PRO A 134 -4.56 24.66 -9.35
N ALA A 135 -3.70 25.16 -10.23
CA ALA A 135 -3.45 24.52 -11.53
C ALA A 135 -2.68 23.19 -11.41
N GLY A 136 -1.78 23.06 -10.43
CA GLY A 136 -1.11 21.79 -10.11
C GLY A 136 -2.09 20.74 -9.58
N GLN A 137 -2.98 21.15 -8.68
CA GLN A 137 -4.05 20.29 -8.14
C GLN A 137 -4.97 19.76 -9.25
N GLU A 138 -5.33 20.60 -10.22
CA GLU A 138 -6.13 20.20 -11.38
C GLU A 138 -5.40 19.17 -12.25
N LYS A 139 -4.12 19.40 -12.59
CA LYS A 139 -3.30 18.44 -13.34
C LYS A 139 -3.17 17.10 -12.61
N VAL A 140 -2.94 17.12 -11.30
CA VAL A 140 -2.87 15.89 -10.49
C VAL A 140 -4.21 15.18 -10.49
N LEU A 141 -5.33 15.91 -10.41
CA LEU A 141 -6.66 15.31 -10.54
C LEU A 141 -6.84 14.61 -11.88
N GLU A 142 -6.47 15.26 -12.99
CA GLU A 142 -6.53 14.64 -14.32
C GLU A 142 -5.73 13.33 -14.37
N GLN A 143 -4.51 13.34 -13.84
CA GLN A 143 -3.68 12.14 -13.75
C GLN A 143 -4.32 11.05 -12.88
N ILE A 144 -4.89 11.41 -11.73
CA ILE A 144 -5.59 10.45 -10.86
C ILE A 144 -6.72 9.77 -11.63
N LEU A 145 -7.52 10.53 -12.39
CA LEU A 145 -8.64 10.02 -13.17
C LEU A 145 -8.16 9.14 -14.34
N GLU A 146 -7.05 9.50 -15.00
CA GLU A 146 -6.44 8.69 -16.07
C GLU A 146 -5.98 7.32 -15.55
N TYR A 147 -5.39 7.28 -14.35
CA TYR A 147 -4.87 6.06 -13.75
C TYR A 147 -5.90 5.23 -12.98
N GLU A 148 -7.10 5.76 -12.73
CA GLU A 148 -8.12 5.09 -11.94
C GLU A 148 -8.53 3.74 -12.53
N LEU A 149 -8.90 3.73 -13.82
CA LEU A 149 -9.30 2.48 -14.49
C LEU A 149 -8.13 1.49 -14.56
N LEU A 150 -6.91 2.00 -14.79
CA LEU A 150 -5.71 1.16 -14.77
C LEU A 150 -5.55 0.48 -13.41
N LEU A 151 -5.65 1.25 -12.32
CA LEU A 151 -5.53 0.70 -10.96
C LEU A 151 -6.55 -0.41 -10.74
N ILE A 152 -7.83 -0.19 -11.08
CA ILE A 152 -8.88 -1.20 -10.95
C ILE A 152 -8.55 -2.47 -11.74
N GLN A 153 -8.05 -2.32 -12.97
CA GLN A 153 -7.62 -3.44 -13.82
C GLN A 153 -6.45 -4.22 -13.20
N GLN A 154 -5.44 -3.52 -12.68
CA GLN A 154 -4.27 -4.13 -12.04
C GLN A 154 -4.61 -4.80 -10.70
N LEU A 155 -5.70 -4.37 -10.05
CA LEU A 155 -6.27 -5.03 -8.87
C LEU A 155 -7.19 -6.22 -9.23
N ASN A 156 -7.31 -6.58 -10.52
CA ASN A 156 -8.22 -7.60 -11.03
C ASN A 156 -9.68 -7.36 -10.60
N PHE A 157 -10.09 -6.09 -10.45
CA PHE A 157 -11.42 -5.71 -9.95
C PHE A 157 -11.73 -6.23 -8.52
N HIS A 158 -10.71 -6.66 -7.78
CA HIS A 158 -10.83 -7.12 -6.39
C HIS A 158 -10.71 -5.96 -5.40
N LEU A 159 -11.72 -5.09 -5.39
CA LEU A 159 -11.69 -3.82 -4.64
C LEU A 159 -11.96 -4.00 -3.14
N VAL A 160 -12.69 -5.03 -2.72
CA VAL A 160 -12.96 -5.24 -1.28
C VAL A 160 -11.69 -5.68 -0.56
N VAL A 161 -11.20 -4.83 0.36
CA VAL A 161 -10.08 -5.10 1.26
C VAL A 161 -10.60 -5.31 2.68
N HIS A 162 -10.26 -6.44 3.28
CA HIS A 162 -10.51 -6.72 4.68
C HIS A 162 -9.31 -6.25 5.52
N ASN A 163 -9.54 -5.21 6.33
CA ASN A 163 -8.54 -4.62 7.21
C ASN A 163 -8.53 -5.29 8.62
N PRO A 164 -7.40 -5.30 9.33
CA PRO A 164 -7.27 -5.96 10.65
C PRO A 164 -7.93 -5.19 11.79
N TYR A 165 -8.35 -3.94 11.58
CA TYR A 165 -8.98 -3.11 12.61
C TYR A 165 -10.29 -3.71 13.13
N ARG A 166 -11.17 -4.20 12.24
CA ARG A 166 -12.46 -4.78 12.65
C ARG A 166 -12.30 -6.09 13.43
N PRO A 167 -11.45 -7.05 13.01
CA PRO A 167 -11.14 -8.21 13.84
C PRO A 167 -10.50 -7.84 15.19
N MET A 168 -9.67 -6.80 15.24
CA MET A 168 -9.07 -6.32 16.49
C MET A 168 -10.14 -5.86 17.49
N GLU A 169 -11.11 -5.05 17.04
CA GLU A 169 -12.25 -4.65 17.91
C GLU A 169 -13.05 -5.86 18.39
N GLY A 170 -13.33 -6.82 17.50
CA GLY A 170 -14.04 -8.04 17.85
C GLY A 170 -13.33 -8.84 18.94
N LEU A 171 -12.00 -8.98 18.82
CA LEU A 171 -11.18 -9.68 19.81
C LEU A 171 -11.08 -8.92 21.14
N LEU A 172 -11.04 -7.58 21.12
CA LEU A 172 -11.08 -6.81 22.37
C LEU A 172 -12.43 -6.95 23.09
N ILE A 173 -13.54 -6.95 22.37
CA ILE A 173 -14.88 -7.23 22.94
C ILE A 173 -14.93 -8.64 23.52
N ASP A 174 -14.37 -9.60 22.80
CA ASP A 174 -14.32 -11.00 23.22
C ASP A 174 -13.50 -11.18 24.52
N LEU A 175 -12.34 -10.52 24.62
CA LEU A 175 -11.54 -10.50 25.84
C LEU A 175 -12.28 -9.90 27.03
N LYS A 176 -12.97 -8.76 26.84
CA LYS A 176 -13.77 -8.12 27.90
C LYS A 176 -14.89 -8.99 28.43
N THR A 177 -15.46 -9.85 27.59
CA THR A 177 -16.66 -10.62 27.92
C THR A 177 -16.35 -12.03 28.40
N ARG A 178 -15.34 -12.68 27.82
CA ARG A 178 -15.03 -14.10 28.05
C ARG A 178 -13.73 -14.36 28.79
N TYR A 179 -12.92 -13.32 29.08
CA TYR A 179 -11.65 -13.47 29.78
C TYR A 179 -11.52 -12.52 30.99
N PRO A 180 -12.27 -12.77 32.08
CA PRO A 180 -12.33 -11.89 33.26
C PRO A 180 -11.00 -11.72 34.00
N THR A 181 -10.06 -12.66 33.81
CA THR A 181 -8.70 -12.60 34.36
C THR A 181 -7.93 -11.36 33.89
N LEU A 182 -8.31 -10.78 32.75
CA LEU A 182 -7.75 -9.53 32.26
C LEU A 182 -8.61 -8.34 32.71
N GLU A 183 -8.16 -7.65 33.77
CA GLU A 183 -8.93 -6.54 34.38
C GLU A 183 -9.21 -5.38 33.42
N ASN A 184 -8.23 -5.02 32.57
CA ASN A 184 -8.37 -3.90 31.65
C ASN A 184 -7.85 -4.23 30.23
N PRO A 185 -8.67 -4.87 29.37
CA PRO A 185 -8.28 -5.17 27.99
C PRO A 185 -8.03 -3.91 27.14
N GLU A 186 -8.60 -2.76 27.50
CA GLU A 186 -8.38 -1.49 26.79
C GLU A 186 -6.94 -0.98 26.92
N SER A 187 -6.23 -1.38 27.97
CA SER A 187 -4.79 -1.08 28.12
C SER A 187 -3.94 -1.62 26.96
N LEU A 188 -4.41 -2.68 26.28
CA LEU A 188 -3.71 -3.28 25.14
C LEU A 188 -3.92 -2.50 23.84
N ARG A 189 -5.00 -1.71 23.74
CA ARG A 189 -5.46 -1.10 22.47
C ARG A 189 -4.38 -0.25 21.81
N LYS A 190 -3.74 0.66 22.56
CA LYS A 190 -2.72 1.56 21.98
C LYS A 190 -1.54 0.79 21.40
N SER A 191 -1.02 -0.18 22.16
CA SER A 191 0.10 -1.03 21.74
C SER A 191 -0.29 -1.92 20.55
N ALA A 192 -1.54 -2.38 20.49
CA ALA A 192 -2.05 -3.19 19.38
C ALA A 192 -2.21 -2.35 18.12
N ASP A 193 -2.76 -1.14 18.23
CA ASP A 193 -2.85 -0.16 17.14
C ASP A 193 -1.47 0.19 16.58
N ASP A 194 -0.46 0.38 17.45
CA ASP A 194 0.91 0.63 17.04
C ASP A 194 1.48 -0.57 16.26
N PHE A 195 1.21 -1.80 16.73
CA PHE A 195 1.58 -3.00 16.00
C PHE A 195 0.88 -3.09 14.63
N LEU A 196 -0.41 -2.80 14.55
CA LEU A 196 -1.16 -2.81 13.28
C LEU A 196 -0.62 -1.76 12.29
N THR A 197 -0.24 -0.59 12.79
CA THR A 197 0.37 0.48 11.97
C THR A 197 1.72 0.02 11.40
N GLN A 198 2.56 -0.63 12.22
CA GLN A 198 3.80 -1.22 11.74
C GLN A 198 3.55 -2.39 10.77
N ALA A 199 2.57 -3.24 11.03
CA ALA A 199 2.24 -4.35 10.14
C ALA A 199 1.75 -3.87 8.76
N ALA A 200 1.04 -2.74 8.69
CA ALA A 200 0.60 -2.13 7.43
C ALA A 200 1.76 -1.63 6.55
N LEU A 201 2.89 -1.26 7.16
CA LEU A 201 4.15 -0.93 6.49
C LEU A 201 4.92 -2.15 6.01
N THR A 202 4.35 -3.34 6.18
CA THR A 202 4.97 -4.57 5.71
C THR A 202 4.05 -5.45 4.86
N ASP A 203 4.61 -6.51 4.28
CA ASP A 203 3.84 -7.49 3.49
C ASP A 203 2.90 -8.38 4.31
N ALA A 204 2.74 -8.13 5.62
CA ALA A 204 1.84 -8.90 6.47
C ALA A 204 0.41 -9.02 5.89
N GLY A 205 -0.13 -7.95 5.30
CA GLY A 205 -1.47 -7.96 4.71
C GLY A 205 -1.61 -8.78 3.41
N LEU A 206 -0.49 -9.18 2.79
CA LEU A 206 -0.44 -10.09 1.63
C LEU A 206 -0.11 -11.53 2.04
N LEU A 207 0.28 -11.78 3.30
CA LEU A 207 0.76 -13.09 3.77
C LEU A 207 -0.16 -13.71 4.83
N PHE A 208 -0.88 -12.90 5.59
CA PHE A 208 -1.69 -13.35 6.72
C PHE A 208 -3.11 -12.80 6.63
N SER A 209 -4.06 -13.55 7.18
CA SER A 209 -5.43 -13.06 7.28
C SER A 209 -5.54 -11.88 8.25
N PRO A 210 -6.51 -10.97 8.06
CA PRO A 210 -6.73 -9.84 8.96
C PRO A 210 -6.95 -10.25 10.42
N SER A 211 -7.60 -11.40 10.66
CA SER A 211 -7.79 -11.96 12.00
C SER A 211 -6.48 -12.44 12.63
N GLN A 212 -5.59 -13.05 11.84
CA GLN A 212 -4.25 -13.46 12.32
C GLN A 212 -3.38 -12.25 12.67
N ILE A 213 -3.45 -11.19 11.86
CA ILE A 213 -2.73 -9.94 12.13
C ILE A 213 -3.27 -9.31 13.42
N ALA A 214 -4.60 -9.26 13.58
CA ALA A 214 -5.26 -8.69 14.77
C ALA A 214 -4.95 -9.46 16.06
N ILE A 215 -5.08 -10.80 16.06
CA ILE A 215 -4.76 -11.60 17.25
C ILE A 215 -3.27 -11.48 17.59
N THR A 216 -2.40 -11.43 16.59
CA THR A 216 -0.97 -11.23 16.81
C THR A 216 -0.67 -9.88 17.44
N ALA A 217 -1.36 -8.81 17.02
CA ALA A 217 -1.24 -7.49 17.62
C ALA A 217 -1.60 -7.55 19.13
N ILE A 218 -2.75 -8.14 19.47
CA ILE A 218 -3.22 -8.26 20.86
C ILE A 218 -2.28 -9.10 21.71
N LEU A 219 -1.88 -10.29 21.24
CA LEU A 219 -0.96 -11.17 21.96
C LEU A 219 0.41 -10.52 22.14
N ASN A 220 0.90 -9.79 21.14
CA ASN A 220 2.14 -9.05 21.24
C ASN A 220 2.04 -7.91 22.26
N SER A 221 0.93 -7.19 22.30
CA SER A 221 0.67 -6.15 23.30
C SER A 221 0.58 -6.71 24.71
N ALA A 222 -0.11 -7.83 24.91
CA ALA A 222 -0.18 -8.51 26.19
C ALA A 222 1.20 -8.98 26.66
N SER A 223 1.97 -9.62 25.78
CA SER A 223 3.34 -10.04 26.08
C SER A 223 4.25 -8.88 26.46
N ARG A 224 4.14 -7.71 25.81
CA ARG A 224 4.88 -6.48 26.17
C ARG A 224 4.44 -5.90 27.52
N ALA A 225 3.20 -6.13 27.93
CA ALA A 225 2.67 -5.73 29.23
C ALA A 225 2.94 -6.78 30.34
N GLY A 226 3.67 -7.87 30.04
CA GLY A 226 3.94 -8.94 31.01
C GLY A 226 2.75 -9.87 31.26
N LEU A 227 1.73 -9.84 30.41
CA LEU A 227 0.51 -10.64 30.54
C LEU A 227 0.61 -11.91 29.69
N ASN A 228 0.13 -13.03 30.24
CA ASN A 228 0.00 -14.29 29.51
C ASN A 228 -1.46 -14.51 29.08
N LEU A 229 -1.69 -14.63 27.77
CA LEU A 229 -3.01 -14.91 27.16
C LEU A 229 -3.11 -16.33 26.59
N GLU A 230 -2.27 -17.27 27.02
CA GLU A 230 -2.31 -18.66 26.55
C GLU A 230 -3.60 -19.39 26.94
N SER A 231 -4.13 -19.14 28.13
CA SER A 231 -5.45 -19.63 28.57
C SER A 231 -6.57 -19.08 27.69
N TYR A 232 -6.51 -17.82 27.26
CA TYR A 232 -7.48 -17.26 26.31
C TYR A 232 -7.49 -18.03 24.98
N LEU A 233 -6.30 -18.37 24.45
CA LEU A 233 -6.18 -19.15 23.22
C LEU A 233 -6.72 -20.58 23.37
N THR A 234 -6.40 -21.24 24.48
CA THR A 234 -6.77 -22.65 24.69
C THR A 234 -8.23 -22.82 25.13
N GLU A 235 -8.70 -21.99 26.06
CA GLU A 235 -10.03 -22.10 26.67
C GLU A 235 -11.09 -21.31 25.91
N CYS A 236 -10.85 -20.02 25.62
CA CYS A 236 -11.87 -19.17 24.98
C CYS A 236 -11.95 -19.40 23.47
N LEU A 237 -10.82 -19.58 22.78
CA LEU A 237 -10.83 -19.89 21.34
C LEU A 237 -10.96 -21.39 21.05
N GLY A 238 -11.06 -22.23 22.09
CA GLY A 238 -11.28 -23.67 21.95
C GLY A 238 -10.11 -24.44 21.31
N LEU A 239 -8.90 -23.86 21.30
CA LEU A 239 -7.73 -24.47 20.65
C LEU A 239 -6.98 -25.47 21.54
N LYS A 240 -7.54 -25.85 22.71
CA LYS A 240 -6.91 -26.79 23.65
C LYS A 240 -6.65 -28.17 23.02
N GLU A 241 -7.57 -28.66 22.22
CA GLU A 241 -7.48 -29.98 21.58
C GLU A 241 -6.88 -29.91 20.16
N ASP A 242 -6.97 -28.75 19.50
CA ASP A 242 -6.41 -28.51 18.17
C ASP A 242 -4.98 -27.94 18.24
N LYS A 243 -4.05 -28.80 18.64
CA LYS A 243 -2.62 -28.47 18.75
C LYS A 243 -2.01 -28.05 17.41
N GLU A 244 -2.50 -28.58 16.30
CA GLU A 244 -1.98 -28.27 14.97
C GLU A 244 -2.29 -26.82 14.58
N THR A 245 -3.55 -26.38 14.75
CA THR A 245 -3.95 -24.99 14.49
C THR A 245 -3.23 -24.02 15.43
N LEU A 246 -3.08 -24.39 16.70
CA LEU A 246 -2.35 -23.58 17.67
C LEU A 246 -0.88 -23.38 17.27
N LEU A 247 -0.19 -24.45 16.83
CA LEU A 247 1.19 -24.36 16.33
C LEU A 247 1.30 -23.49 15.08
N LYS A 248 0.38 -23.64 14.12
CA LYS A 248 0.33 -22.78 12.91
C LYS A 248 0.12 -21.31 13.25
N MET A 249 -0.68 -21.01 14.27
CA MET A 249 -0.89 -19.64 14.74
C MET A 249 0.37 -19.06 15.39
N TYR A 250 1.07 -19.83 16.24
CA TYR A 250 2.34 -19.40 16.82
C TYR A 250 3.44 -19.19 15.77
N ASP A 251 3.51 -20.05 14.76
CA ASP A 251 4.42 -19.86 13.62
C ASP A 251 4.08 -18.59 12.83
N SER A 252 2.80 -18.37 12.52
CA SER A 252 2.34 -17.15 11.84
C SER A 252 2.70 -15.89 12.63
N MET A 253 2.51 -15.91 13.95
CA MET A 253 2.90 -14.82 14.84
C MET A 253 4.41 -14.58 14.81
N ARG A 254 5.22 -15.64 14.86
CA ARG A 254 6.69 -15.54 14.81
C ARG A 254 7.13 -14.92 13.47
N ARG A 255 6.58 -15.40 12.36
CA ARG A 255 6.86 -14.88 11.01
C ARG A 255 6.49 -13.41 10.90
N MET A 256 5.30 -12.99 11.35
CA MET A 256 4.92 -11.57 11.38
C MET A 256 5.90 -10.73 12.20
N LYS A 257 6.28 -11.16 13.41
CA LYS A 257 7.26 -10.44 14.25
C LYS A 257 8.62 -10.30 13.56
N THR A 258 9.10 -11.34 12.89
CA THR A 258 10.35 -11.29 12.10
C THR A 258 10.24 -10.28 10.96
N LEU A 259 9.10 -10.26 10.28
CA LEU A 259 8.84 -9.36 9.16
C LEU A 259 8.86 -7.89 9.61
N LEU A 260 8.20 -7.57 10.73
CA LEU A 260 8.25 -6.23 11.32
C LEU A 260 9.67 -5.83 11.77
N LYS A 261 10.46 -6.77 12.31
CA LYS A 261 11.85 -6.49 12.74
C LYS A 261 12.80 -6.23 11.57
N LYS A 262 12.57 -6.86 10.41
CA LYS A 262 13.36 -6.67 9.19
C LYS A 262 12.99 -5.39 8.43
N TYR A 263 11.89 -4.74 8.81
CA TYR A 263 11.48 -3.51 8.15
C TYR A 263 12.45 -2.39 8.50
N GLU A 264 13.12 -1.87 7.47
CA GLU A 264 14.05 -0.75 7.57
C GLU A 264 13.53 0.39 6.70
N LEU A 265 13.58 1.60 7.26
CA LEU A 265 13.25 2.81 6.53
C LEU A 265 14.37 3.11 5.53
N PRO A 266 14.01 3.51 4.29
CA PRO A 266 15.02 3.86 3.29
C PRO A 266 15.79 5.11 3.72
N LYS A 267 17.10 5.12 3.46
CA LYS A 267 17.95 6.28 3.77
C LYS A 267 17.64 7.45 2.83
N PRO A 268 17.58 8.70 3.32
CA PRO A 268 17.28 9.85 2.47
C PRO A 268 18.24 10.01 1.28
N GLU A 269 19.54 9.73 1.45
CA GLU A 269 20.50 9.88 0.36
C GLU A 269 20.23 8.89 -0.79
N GLU A 270 19.90 7.64 -0.44
CA GLU A 270 19.56 6.59 -1.42
C GLU A 270 18.26 6.93 -2.16
N VAL A 271 17.23 7.38 -1.42
CA VAL A 271 15.96 7.82 -2.01
C VAL A 271 16.19 8.92 -3.04
N ASN A 272 16.99 9.93 -2.71
CA ASN A 272 17.22 11.08 -3.58
C ASN A 272 17.92 10.67 -4.88
N VAL A 273 18.95 9.81 -4.79
CA VAL A 273 19.64 9.28 -5.98
C VAL A 273 18.70 8.48 -6.87
N TYR A 274 17.91 7.57 -6.30
CA TYR A 274 17.02 6.73 -7.08
C TYR A 274 15.82 7.50 -7.63
N LYS A 275 15.33 8.52 -6.91
CA LYS A 275 14.27 9.42 -7.37
C LYS A 275 14.72 10.21 -8.60
N GLN A 276 15.91 10.83 -8.58
CA GLN A 276 16.46 11.51 -9.77
C GLN A 276 16.62 10.58 -10.97
N ARG A 277 16.98 9.31 -10.75
CA ARG A 277 17.04 8.32 -11.81
C ARG A 277 15.65 7.91 -12.30
N LEU A 278 14.68 7.80 -11.41
CA LEU A 278 13.29 7.53 -11.76
C LEU A 278 12.71 8.64 -12.66
N GLU A 279 12.92 9.91 -12.31
CA GLU A 279 12.44 11.03 -13.12
C GLU A 279 13.04 11.01 -14.54
N ARG A 280 14.34 10.72 -14.68
CA ARG A 280 14.98 10.54 -16.00
C ARG A 280 14.35 9.42 -16.82
N ILE A 281 14.01 8.29 -16.18
CA ILE A 281 13.32 7.19 -16.85
C ILE A 281 11.93 7.63 -17.30
N HIS A 282 11.16 8.33 -16.47
CA HIS A 282 9.83 8.82 -16.85
C HIS A 282 9.89 9.87 -17.96
N ALA A 283 10.87 10.78 -17.95
CA ALA A 283 11.08 11.75 -19.01
C ALA A 283 11.38 11.06 -20.36
N GLU A 284 12.21 10.01 -20.35
CA GLU A 284 12.54 9.28 -21.58
C GLU A 284 11.40 8.40 -22.07
N PHE A 285 10.61 7.76 -21.19
CA PHE A 285 9.64 6.72 -21.55
C PHE A 285 8.15 7.15 -21.47
N GLY A 286 7.85 8.29 -20.84
CA GLY A 286 6.49 8.76 -20.53
C GLY A 286 5.55 8.95 -21.73
N SER A 287 6.09 9.16 -22.94
CA SER A 287 5.30 9.40 -24.15
C SER A 287 4.56 8.18 -24.73
N SER A 288 4.73 6.98 -24.15
CA SER A 288 4.20 5.73 -24.73
C SER A 288 2.76 5.37 -24.29
N SER A 289 2.26 5.92 -23.17
CA SER A 289 0.89 5.63 -22.68
C SER A 289 -0.20 6.51 -23.30
N ASN A 290 0.16 7.66 -23.91
CA ASN A 290 -0.82 8.61 -24.47
C ASN A 290 -1.54 8.12 -25.74
N LYS A 291 -1.17 6.96 -26.31
CA LYS A 291 -1.83 6.41 -27.50
C LYS A 291 -3.20 5.79 -27.25
N ARG A 292 -3.66 5.65 -26.00
CA ARG A 292 -5.02 5.16 -25.69
C ARG A 292 -6.12 6.25 -25.75
N LYS A 293 -5.78 7.53 -25.98
CA LYS A 293 -6.76 8.63 -26.10
C LYS A 293 -7.49 8.70 -27.46
N ARG A 294 -7.08 7.96 -28.50
CA ARG A 294 -7.81 7.93 -29.79
C ARG A 294 -8.92 6.87 -29.78
N GLY A 295 -10.02 7.18 -29.09
CA GLY A 295 -11.24 6.37 -29.14
C GLY A 295 -12.54 7.16 -29.19
N TYR A 296 -12.51 8.47 -28.92
CA TYR A 296 -13.73 9.30 -28.84
C TYR A 296 -13.48 10.76 -29.26
N GLU A 297 -12.83 10.97 -30.41
CA GLU A 297 -12.77 12.31 -31.02
C GLU A 297 -13.11 12.22 -32.51
N GLU A 298 -14.40 12.09 -32.80
CA GLU A 298 -15.01 12.77 -33.96
C GLU A 298 -16.01 13.76 -33.40
N ASP A 299 -15.54 14.97 -33.09
CA ASP A 299 -16.20 16.21 -33.51
C ASP A 299 -15.39 17.45 -33.08
N GLY A 300 -15.02 18.27 -34.07
CA GLY A 300 -14.88 19.72 -33.92
C GLY A 300 -13.64 20.28 -33.21
N HIS A 301 -12.62 20.63 -34.01
CA HIS A 301 -11.58 21.65 -33.82
C HIS A 301 -11.62 22.55 -32.55
N VAL A 302 -10.52 22.58 -31.78
CA VAL A 302 -9.63 23.77 -31.58
C VAL A 302 -8.25 23.27 -31.13
N ALA A 303 -7.21 23.56 -31.91
CA ALA A 303 -5.82 23.31 -31.54
C ALA A 303 -5.33 24.35 -30.51
N LYS A 304 -4.70 23.89 -29.42
CA LYS A 304 -3.78 24.70 -28.60
C LYS A 304 -2.48 23.93 -28.38
N GLU A 305 -1.37 24.59 -28.70
CA GLU A 305 0.00 24.08 -28.65
C GLU A 305 0.47 23.72 -27.23
N PRO A 306 1.37 22.75 -27.08
CA PRO A 306 1.93 22.38 -25.78
C PRO A 306 3.06 23.34 -25.38
N ARG A 307 2.89 24.04 -24.24
CA ARG A 307 4.02 24.69 -23.56
C ARG A 307 4.61 23.74 -22.52
N LEU A 308 5.76 23.18 -22.87
CA LEU A 308 6.68 22.52 -21.94
C LEU A 308 7.43 23.60 -21.17
N THR A 309 7.23 23.65 -19.86
CA THR A 309 8.19 24.22 -18.90
C THR A 309 8.25 23.24 -17.75
N GLU A 310 9.27 22.39 -17.78
CA GLU A 310 9.72 21.58 -16.65
C GLU A 310 10.47 22.52 -15.69
N GLU A 311 9.97 22.68 -14.47
CA GLU A 311 10.74 23.29 -13.38
C GLU A 311 11.18 22.17 -12.42
N GLU A 312 12.48 22.14 -12.15
CA GLU A 312 13.18 21.21 -11.26
C GLU A 312 12.77 21.44 -9.79
N TRP A 313 12.63 20.36 -9.02
CA TRP A 313 12.22 20.38 -7.59
C TRP A 313 13.37 20.01 -6.65
N THR A 314 13.43 20.63 -5.45
CA THR A 314 14.40 20.37 -4.36
C THR A 314 13.71 20.06 -3.03
N ASP A 315 14.33 19.21 -2.21
CA ASP A 315 13.71 18.47 -1.07
C ASP A 315 13.47 19.27 0.25
N GLU A 316 13.30 20.59 0.24
CA GLU A 316 12.92 21.33 1.47
C GLU A 316 11.40 21.44 1.68
N ASP A 317 10.60 20.87 0.78
CA ASP A 317 9.20 21.21 0.64
C ASP A 317 8.23 20.34 1.46
N LEU A 318 8.44 19.93 2.72
CA LEU A 318 7.42 19.12 3.44
C LEU A 318 7.35 19.26 4.98
N ILE A 319 7.80 20.38 5.57
CA ILE A 319 7.48 20.70 6.98
C ILE A 319 6.24 21.58 7.06
#